data_AF-A0A0N5CUN7-F1
#
_entry.id   AF-A0A0N5CUN7-F1
#
_cell.length_a   1.000
_cell.length_b   1.000
_cell.length_c   1.000
_cell.angle_alpha   90.00
_cell.angle_beta   90.00
_cell.angle_gamma   90.00
#
_symmetry.space_group_name_H-M   'P 1'
#
loop_
_entity.id
_entity.type
_entity.pdbx_description
1 polymer ?
#
loop_
_entity_poly.entity_id
_entity_poly.type
_entity_poly.pdbx_seq_one_letter_code
_entity_poly.pdbx_strand_id
1 'polypeptide(L)'
;MQYFNTEVTLISNGAVYAQVILTVRSTCSLDFSAYPNDIQSCLLTMFTPLPMSRLRFSRWTSLTRKSSIFGSLMDEKRIIRSGEFEVTNLSATPLFILRFGKITVNESADQPDLMRSIIRFEIKFRRVGYYYLMTVALPLFCLATATYIVGTVASDSNSIVWLMLCLVVQIMNYTQMLNRLPPNQHSIPLCAKMATLIMLETSALILYRAVTTFCHNCSTEKAEILKYWSTSKVEKALRILLLFHTGVNGILLFY
;
A
#
# COMPACT_ATOMS: atom_id res chain seq x y z
N MET A 1 -5.81 40.02 16.04
CA MET A 1 -6.52 38.97 16.81
C MET A 1 -5.48 37.92 17.20
N GLN A 2 -5.21 37.74 18.50
CA GLN A 2 -4.34 36.68 18.97
C GLN A 2 -5.12 35.37 18.95
N TYR A 3 -4.69 34.41 18.13
CA TYR A 3 -5.23 33.06 18.15
C TYR A 3 -4.68 32.34 19.38
N PHE A 4 -5.51 32.19 20.41
CA PHE A 4 -5.19 31.32 21.53
C PHE A 4 -5.53 29.88 21.11
N ASN A 5 -4.51 29.04 20.92
CA ASN A 5 -4.68 27.61 20.58
C ASN A 5 -5.03 26.73 21.78
N THR A 6 -5.24 27.35 22.93
CA THR A 6 -5.45 26.70 24.22
C THR A 6 -6.68 27.29 24.89
N GLU A 7 -7.65 26.43 25.19
CA GLU A 7 -8.81 26.77 26.01
C GLU A 7 -8.66 26.10 27.38
N VAL A 8 -8.85 26.87 28.46
CA VAL A 8 -8.72 26.37 29.83
C VAL A 8 -9.99 26.67 30.60
N THR A 9 -10.61 25.63 31.14
CA THR A 9 -11.82 25.70 31.96
C THR A 9 -11.50 25.22 33.37
N LEU A 10 -11.75 26.08 34.36
CA LEU A 10 -11.65 25.74 35.78
C LEU A 10 -13.03 25.31 36.28
N ILE A 11 -13.10 24.14 36.90
CA ILE A 11 -14.29 23.65 37.58
C ILE A 11 -14.18 24.03 39.06
N SER A 12 -15.31 24.31 39.72
CA SER A 12 -15.37 24.74 41.12
C SER A 12 -14.72 23.76 42.13
N ASN A 13 -14.53 22.49 41.75
CA ASN A 13 -13.82 21.48 42.54
C ASN A 13 -12.29 21.55 42.41
N GLY A 14 -11.76 22.57 41.72
CA GLY A 14 -10.33 22.74 41.46
C GLY A 14 -9.81 21.92 40.26
N ALA A 15 -10.68 21.17 39.56
CA ALA A 15 -10.27 20.48 38.33
C ALA A 15 -10.05 21.49 37.20
N VAL A 16 -8.95 21.33 36.47
CA VAL A 16 -8.57 22.14 35.32
C VAL A 16 -8.73 21.30 34.06
N TYR A 17 -9.56 21.74 33.13
CA TYR A 17 -9.66 21.18 31.79
C TYR A 17 -8.91 22.10 30.82
N ALA A 18 -7.83 21.60 30.22
CA ALA A 18 -7.08 22.33 29.20
C ALA A 18 -7.17 21.58 27.88
N GLN A 19 -7.71 22.22 26.85
CA GLN A 19 -7.76 21.70 25.50
C GLN A 19 -6.78 22.47 24.63
N VAL A 20 -5.89 21.76 23.96
CA VAL A 20 -4.92 22.34 23.02
C VAL A 20 -5.13 21.71 21.65
N ILE A 21 -5.24 22.56 20.62
CA ILE A 21 -5.28 22.10 19.23
C ILE A 21 -3.86 22.13 18.68
N LEU A 22 -3.34 20.96 18.31
CA LEU A 22 -1.96 20.78 17.85
C LEU A 22 -1.93 20.06 16.49
N THR A 23 -1.04 20.50 15.61
CA THR A 23 -0.66 19.77 14.41
C THR A 23 0.72 19.17 14.62
N VAL A 24 0.81 17.84 14.61
CA VAL A 24 2.05 17.11 14.90
C VAL A 24 2.49 16.35 13.65
N ARG A 25 3.77 16.48 13.29
CA ARG A 25 4.42 15.66 12.27
C ARG A 25 5.24 14.58 12.96
N SER A 26 4.83 13.32 12.80
CA SER A 26 5.57 12.16 13.32
C SER A 26 6.25 11.41 12.18
N THR A 27 7.42 10.85 12.46
CA THR A 27 8.02 9.84 11.58
C THR A 27 7.29 8.51 11.77
N CYS A 28 7.12 7.78 10.68
CA CYS A 28 6.50 6.45 10.69
C CYS A 28 7.12 5.61 9.58
N SER A 29 7.44 4.36 9.89
CA SER A 29 7.87 3.38 8.90
C SER A 29 6.63 2.66 8.37
N LEU A 30 6.48 2.61 7.06
CA LEU A 30 5.33 2.02 6.39
C LEU A 30 5.78 0.75 5.65
N ASP A 31 4.99 -0.31 5.73
CA ASP A 31 5.25 -1.57 5.01
C ASP A 31 4.37 -1.66 3.75
N PHE A 32 5.00 -1.57 2.58
CA PHE A 32 4.31 -1.60 1.29
C PHE A 32 4.26 -2.98 0.63
N SER A 33 4.64 -4.04 1.36
CA SER A 33 4.62 -5.42 0.86
C SER A 33 3.26 -5.81 0.26
N ALA A 34 2.17 -5.42 0.94
CA ALA A 34 0.79 -5.70 0.57
C ALA A 34 0.09 -4.55 -0.20
N TYR A 35 0.84 -3.56 -0.69
CA TYR A 35 0.26 -2.44 -1.43
C TYR A 35 -0.54 -2.93 -2.65
N PRO A 36 -1.77 -2.41 -2.90
CA PRO A 36 -2.45 -1.26 -2.26
C PRO A 36 -3.34 -1.63 -1.06
N ASN A 37 -3.46 -2.91 -0.71
CA ASN A 37 -4.29 -3.42 0.38
C ASN A 37 -3.53 -3.38 1.72
N ASP A 38 -2.68 -2.37 1.90
CA ASP A 38 -1.81 -2.22 3.05
C ASP A 38 -2.54 -1.68 4.29
N ILE A 39 -2.21 -2.26 5.45
CA ILE A 39 -2.62 -1.77 6.77
C ILE A 39 -1.36 -1.30 7.47
N GLN A 40 -1.36 -0.02 7.85
CA GLN A 40 -0.23 0.64 8.47
C GLN A 40 -0.53 0.95 9.92
N SER A 41 0.50 0.94 10.76
CA SER A 41 0.41 1.35 12.15
C SER A 41 1.48 2.39 12.44
N CYS A 42 1.05 3.60 12.83
CA CYS A 42 1.95 4.66 13.24
C CYS A 42 1.83 4.94 14.72
N LEU A 43 2.99 5.12 15.36
CA LEU A 43 3.10 5.37 16.79
C LEU A 43 3.46 6.84 17.01
N LEU A 44 2.65 7.52 17.83
CA LEU A 44 2.98 8.84 18.37
C LEU A 44 3.19 8.67 19.88
N THR A 45 4.30 9.18 20.40
CA THR A 45 4.57 9.12 21.85
C THR A 45 4.65 10.53 22.41
N MET A 46 3.83 10.82 23.41
CA MET A 46 3.99 12.02 24.22
C MET A 46 4.72 11.67 25.52
N PHE A 47 5.62 12.57 25.89
CA PHE A 47 6.53 12.40 27.02
C PHE A 47 6.42 13.62 27.94
N THR A 48 6.53 13.39 29.24
CA THR A 48 6.72 14.46 30.23
C THR A 48 8.18 14.49 30.69
N PRO A 49 8.81 15.69 30.77
CA PRO A 49 10.15 15.82 31.34
C PRO A 49 10.17 15.64 32.86
N LEU A 50 9.01 15.70 33.52
CA LEU A 50 8.88 15.59 34.96
C LEU A 50 8.88 14.11 35.42
N PRO A 51 9.39 13.84 36.63
CA PRO A 51 9.27 12.52 37.22
C PRO A 51 7.81 12.17 37.51
N MET A 52 7.52 10.89 37.57
CA MET A 52 6.17 10.37 37.80
C MET A 52 5.58 10.81 39.14
N SER A 53 6.43 11.07 40.15
CA SER A 53 6.02 11.65 41.44
C SER A 53 5.40 13.04 41.34
N ARG A 54 5.70 13.79 40.28
CA ARG A 54 5.16 15.14 40.03
C ARG A 54 4.07 15.17 38.97
N LEU A 55 4.24 14.40 37.89
CA LEU A 55 3.28 14.34 36.79
C LEU A 55 3.20 12.94 36.22
N ARG A 56 1.98 12.41 36.15
CA ARG A 56 1.67 11.09 35.59
C ARG A 56 0.59 11.19 34.53
N PHE A 57 0.79 10.56 33.38
CA PHE A 57 -0.30 10.33 32.43
C PHE A 57 -1.19 9.22 32.97
N SER A 58 -2.48 9.50 33.13
CA SER A 58 -3.49 8.51 33.47
C SER A 58 -4.30 8.11 32.24
N ARG A 59 -4.95 6.94 32.30
CA ARG A 59 -6.01 6.63 31.35
C ARG A 59 -7.15 7.64 31.54
N TRP A 60 -7.72 8.11 30.44
CA TRP A 60 -8.84 9.04 30.44
C TRP A 60 -10.11 8.33 30.90
N THR A 61 -10.45 8.39 32.20
CA THR A 61 -11.58 7.59 32.72
C THR A 61 -12.49 8.29 33.73
N SER A 62 -12.28 9.55 34.16
CA SER A 62 -13.04 10.07 35.32
C SER A 62 -13.83 11.38 35.16
N LEU A 63 -13.59 12.25 34.17
CA LEU A 63 -14.17 13.61 34.18
C LEU A 63 -15.11 13.96 33.02
N THR A 64 -15.12 13.19 31.92
CA THR A 64 -16.03 13.42 30.78
C THR A 64 -16.66 12.09 30.36
N ARG A 65 -17.99 11.98 30.50
CA ARG A 65 -18.68 10.68 30.52
C ARG A 65 -18.75 9.94 29.17
N LYS A 66 -18.20 10.47 28.07
CA LYS A 66 -18.51 9.92 26.73
C LYS A 66 -17.41 9.96 25.66
N SER A 67 -16.25 10.58 25.88
CA SER A 67 -15.22 10.71 24.83
C SER A 67 -14.03 9.78 25.06
N SER A 68 -13.61 9.07 24.02
CA SER A 68 -12.31 8.38 24.01
C SER A 68 -11.16 9.40 24.11
N ILE A 69 -9.94 8.92 24.33
CA ILE A 69 -8.71 9.75 24.34
C ILE A 69 -8.54 10.54 23.02
N PHE A 70 -9.23 10.13 21.96
CA PHE A 70 -9.25 10.80 20.66
C PHE A 70 -10.51 11.67 20.43
N GLY A 71 -11.29 11.94 21.47
CA GLY A 71 -12.50 12.75 21.38
C GLY A 71 -13.69 12.05 20.72
N SER A 72 -13.58 10.77 20.37
CA SER A 72 -14.70 10.02 19.77
C SER A 72 -15.75 9.71 20.82
N LEU A 73 -17.01 10.05 20.55
CA LEU A 73 -18.12 9.57 21.35
C LEU A 73 -18.15 8.04 21.27
N MET A 74 -18.20 7.34 22.40
CA MET A 74 -18.12 5.87 22.46
C MET A 74 -19.18 5.15 21.61
N ASP A 75 -20.30 5.80 21.30
CA ASP A 75 -21.42 5.25 20.53
C ASP A 75 -21.39 5.60 19.02
N GLU A 76 -20.58 6.58 18.58
CA GLU A 76 -20.47 6.94 17.16
C GLU A 76 -19.16 6.40 16.59
N LYS A 77 -19.24 5.30 15.83
CA LYS A 77 -18.16 4.90 14.92
C LYS A 77 -18.04 5.93 13.79
N ARG A 78 -17.41 7.07 14.08
CA ARG A 78 -17.03 8.03 13.04
C ARG A 78 -15.88 7.44 12.25
N ILE A 79 -16.14 7.12 10.99
CA ILE A 79 -15.09 6.74 10.06
C ILE A 79 -14.25 7.98 9.79
N ILE A 80 -13.04 8.02 10.37
CA ILE A 80 -12.09 9.10 10.10
C ILE A 80 -11.38 8.75 8.79
N ARG A 81 -11.68 9.52 7.75
CA ARG A 81 -11.06 9.37 6.43
C ARG A 81 -10.24 10.61 6.10
N SER A 82 -9.01 10.40 5.67
CA SER A 82 -8.10 11.44 5.21
C SER A 82 -7.52 11.05 3.86
N GLY A 83 -8.10 11.58 2.78
CA GLY A 83 -7.69 11.29 1.41
C GLY A 83 -7.79 9.80 1.08
N GLU A 84 -6.62 9.17 0.86
CA GLU A 84 -6.47 7.75 0.54
C GLU A 84 -6.49 6.83 1.76
N PHE A 85 -6.54 7.35 2.98
CA PHE A 85 -6.46 6.54 4.18
C PHE A 85 -7.72 6.61 5.02
N GLU A 86 -8.10 5.47 5.58
CA GLU A 86 -9.18 5.31 6.53
C GLU A 86 -8.61 4.78 7.84
N VAL A 87 -8.91 5.44 8.95
CA VAL A 87 -8.47 5.01 10.27
C VAL A 87 -9.30 3.79 10.70
N THR A 88 -8.63 2.68 10.95
CA THR A 88 -9.26 1.41 11.34
C THR A 88 -9.29 1.22 12.84
N ASN A 89 -8.23 1.65 13.54
CA ASN A 89 -8.14 1.52 14.99
C ASN A 89 -7.30 2.66 15.58
N LEU A 90 -7.72 3.12 16.75
CA LEU A 90 -7.05 4.13 17.55
C LEU A 90 -6.88 3.58 18.96
N SER A 91 -5.63 3.41 19.38
CA SER A 91 -5.31 2.94 20.73
C SER A 91 -4.40 3.94 21.44
N ALA A 92 -4.56 4.06 22.75
CA ALA A 92 -3.72 4.91 23.57
C ALA A 92 -3.33 4.15 24.84
N THR A 93 -2.03 3.94 25.02
CA THR A 93 -1.49 3.12 26.10
C THR A 93 -0.52 3.96 26.93
N PRO A 94 -0.76 4.09 28.26
CA PRO A 94 0.25 4.64 29.14
C PRO A 94 1.39 3.62 29.28
N LEU A 95 2.63 4.10 29.21
CA LEU A 95 3.83 3.31 29.45
C LEU A 95 4.73 4.08 30.42
N PHE A 96 5.69 3.38 31.00
CA PHE A 96 6.62 3.95 31.96
C PHE A 96 8.06 3.65 31.56
N ILE A 97 8.91 4.66 31.64
CA ILE A 97 10.34 4.53 31.41
C ILE A 97 11.02 4.39 32.77
N LEU A 98 11.68 3.26 33.00
CA LEU A 98 12.50 3.01 34.18
C LEU A 98 13.88 3.67 34.07
N ARG A 99 14.61 3.65 35.18
CA ARG A 99 16.05 3.89 35.21
C ARG A 99 16.74 3.02 34.15
N PHE A 100 17.67 3.62 33.39
CA PHE A 100 18.35 3.01 32.23
C PHE A 100 17.53 2.85 30.94
N GLY A 101 16.35 3.47 30.83
CA GLY A 101 15.63 3.60 29.55
C GLY A 101 14.78 2.39 29.17
N LYS A 102 14.62 1.40 30.05
CA LYS A 102 13.71 0.27 29.85
C LYS A 102 12.26 0.75 29.89
N ILE A 103 11.44 0.36 28.91
CA ILE A 103 10.02 0.72 28.84
C ILE A 103 9.17 -0.44 29.35
N THR A 104 8.22 -0.16 30.24
CA THR A 104 7.28 -1.13 30.81
C THR A 104 5.84 -0.63 30.70
N VAL A 105 4.90 -1.58 30.65
CA VAL A 105 3.45 -1.30 30.80
C VAL A 105 3.06 -1.27 32.28
N ASN A 106 3.78 -2.02 33.12
CA ASN A 106 3.46 -2.18 34.53
C ASN A 106 4.01 -1.01 35.34
N GLU A 107 3.15 -0.41 36.15
CA GLU A 107 3.54 0.56 37.16
C GLU A 107 4.33 -0.17 38.26
N SER A 108 5.64 0.06 38.32
CA SER A 108 6.45 -0.40 39.45
C SER A 108 6.45 0.67 40.54
N ALA A 109 5.92 0.34 41.72
CA ALA A 109 5.81 1.25 42.85
C ALA A 109 7.15 1.56 43.55
N ASP A 110 8.23 0.86 43.20
CA ASP A 110 9.48 0.91 43.96
C ASP A 110 10.18 2.27 43.93
N GLN A 111 10.13 3.04 42.82
CA GLN A 111 10.88 4.31 42.68
C GLN A 111 10.22 5.32 41.72
N PRO A 112 9.09 5.98 42.09
CA PRO A 112 8.38 6.92 41.21
C PRO A 112 9.19 8.17 40.84
N ASP A 113 10.16 8.58 41.66
CA ASP A 113 11.04 9.73 41.37
C ASP A 113 12.04 9.47 40.25
N LEU A 114 12.34 8.20 39.99
CA LEU A 114 13.31 7.77 38.98
C LEU A 114 12.62 7.23 37.71
N MET A 115 11.30 7.30 37.67
CA MET A 115 10.46 6.85 36.56
C MET A 115 9.82 8.03 35.86
N ARG A 116 9.62 7.88 34.54
CA ARG A 116 8.89 8.85 33.73
C ARG A 116 7.67 8.20 33.10
N SER A 117 6.56 8.93 33.10
CA SER A 117 5.33 8.52 32.44
C SER A 117 5.35 8.96 30.98
N ILE A 118 4.92 8.09 30.09
CA ILE A 118 4.69 8.41 28.67
C ILE A 118 3.33 7.88 28.25
N ILE A 119 2.76 8.46 27.21
CA ILE A 119 1.56 7.93 26.56
C ILE A 119 1.86 7.68 25.08
N ARG A 120 1.59 6.46 24.63
CA ARG A 120 1.78 6.03 23.26
C ARG A 120 0.43 5.88 22.59
N PHE A 121 0.22 6.66 21.55
CA PHE A 121 -0.91 6.57 20.64
C PHE A 121 -0.51 5.69 19.47
N GLU A 122 -1.33 4.69 19.18
CA GLU A 122 -1.22 3.86 18.00
C GLU A 122 -2.38 4.18 17.07
N ILE A 123 -2.05 4.61 15.85
CA ILE A 123 -2.99 4.96 14.81
C ILE A 123 -2.84 3.91 13.72
N LYS A 124 -3.81 3.00 13.63
CA LYS A 124 -3.91 2.04 12.54
C LYS A 124 -4.81 2.59 11.46
N PHE A 125 -4.34 2.54 10.23
CA PHE A 125 -5.08 3.00 9.07
C PHE A 125 -4.87 2.06 7.89
N ARG A 126 -5.88 2.00 7.03
CA ARG A 126 -5.90 1.22 5.81
C ARG A 126 -6.00 2.15 4.61
N ARG A 127 -5.34 1.79 3.51
CA ARG A 127 -5.49 2.51 2.25
C ARG A 127 -6.78 2.14 1.53
N VAL A 128 -7.43 3.14 0.95
CA VAL A 128 -8.57 3.01 0.05
C VAL A 128 -8.04 2.80 -1.37
N GLY A 129 -8.19 1.58 -1.90
CA GLY A 129 -7.58 1.15 -3.17
C GLY A 129 -8.17 1.77 -4.46
N TYR A 130 -9.17 2.65 -4.38
CA TYR A 130 -9.85 3.18 -5.58
C TYR A 130 -8.90 3.93 -6.52
N TYR A 131 -8.00 4.74 -5.98
CA TYR A 131 -7.00 5.46 -6.77
C TYR A 131 -6.09 4.48 -7.52
N TYR A 132 -5.55 3.49 -6.82
CA TYR A 132 -4.76 2.41 -7.43
C TYR A 132 -5.52 1.68 -8.54
N LEU A 133 -6.79 1.35 -8.30
CA LEU A 133 -7.60 0.61 -9.24
C LEU A 133 -7.74 1.36 -10.56
N MET A 134 -7.98 2.67 -10.50
CA MET A 134 -8.16 3.52 -11.69
C MET A 134 -6.85 3.89 -12.38
N THR A 135 -5.77 4.13 -11.63
CA THR A 135 -4.53 4.64 -12.21
C THR A 135 -3.47 3.58 -12.50
N VAL A 136 -3.56 2.40 -11.87
CA VAL A 136 -2.54 1.34 -12.01
C VAL A 136 -3.17 0.04 -12.51
N ALA A 137 -4.14 -0.53 -11.79
CA ALA A 137 -4.69 -1.85 -12.11
C ALA A 137 -5.40 -1.87 -13.46
N LEU A 138 -6.31 -0.92 -13.70
CA LEU A 138 -7.09 -0.85 -14.93
C LEU A 138 -6.20 -0.63 -16.18
N PRO A 139 -5.26 0.33 -16.22
CA PRO A 139 -4.35 0.46 -17.34
C PRO A 139 -3.49 -0.78 -17.59
N LEU A 140 -2.96 -1.42 -16.53
CA LEU A 140 -2.19 -2.66 -16.66
C LEU A 140 -3.03 -3.80 -17.25
N PHE A 141 -4.29 -3.93 -16.82
CA PHE A 141 -5.22 -4.93 -17.34
C PHE A 141 -5.56 -4.67 -18.82
N CYS A 142 -5.85 -3.42 -19.19
CA CYS A 142 -6.09 -3.04 -20.59
C CYS A 142 -4.86 -3.29 -21.47
N LEU A 143 -3.66 -3.02 -20.97
CA LEU A 143 -2.43 -3.29 -21.73
C LEU A 143 -2.17 -4.80 -21.86
N ALA A 144 -2.35 -5.59 -20.81
CA ALA A 144 -2.21 -7.04 -20.87
C ALA A 144 -3.17 -7.65 -21.89
N THR A 145 -4.45 -7.23 -21.88
CA THR A 145 -5.46 -7.70 -22.84
C THR A 145 -5.15 -7.27 -24.27
N ALA A 146 -4.71 -6.02 -24.49
CA ALA A 146 -4.30 -5.55 -25.81
C ALA A 146 -3.09 -6.33 -26.35
N THR A 147 -2.09 -6.57 -25.50
CA THR A 147 -0.88 -7.34 -25.86
C THR A 147 -1.25 -8.76 -26.26
N TYR A 148 -2.20 -9.37 -25.54
CA TYR A 148 -2.74 -10.67 -25.89
C TYR A 148 -3.44 -10.66 -27.26
N ILE A 149 -4.36 -9.72 -27.49
CA ILE A 149 -5.10 -9.61 -28.77
C ILE A 149 -4.12 -9.46 -29.94
N VAL A 150 -3.15 -8.55 -29.82
CA VAL A 150 -2.10 -8.34 -30.83
C VAL A 150 -1.26 -9.60 -31.03
N GLY A 151 -0.93 -10.29 -29.95
CA GLY A 151 -0.17 -11.53 -29.99
C GLY A 151 -0.89 -12.67 -30.72
N THR A 152 -2.21 -12.57 -30.97
CA THR A 152 -3.00 -13.56 -31.73
C THR A 152 -3.25 -13.19 -33.20
N VAL A 153 -2.81 -12.01 -33.63
CA VAL A 153 -2.95 -11.54 -35.00
C VAL A 153 -2.23 -12.50 -35.96
N ALA A 154 -2.89 -12.85 -37.06
CA ALA A 154 -2.37 -13.83 -38.02
C ALA A 154 -1.14 -13.34 -38.80
N SER A 155 -1.02 -12.02 -39.00
CA SER A 155 0.14 -11.41 -39.65
C SER A 155 1.28 -11.24 -38.65
N ASP A 156 2.34 -12.03 -38.82
CA ASP A 156 3.49 -12.03 -37.91
C ASP A 156 4.23 -10.68 -37.88
N SER A 157 4.49 -10.08 -39.05
CA SER A 157 5.21 -8.80 -39.16
C SER A 157 4.46 -7.65 -38.50
N ASN A 158 3.14 -7.56 -38.71
CA ASN A 158 2.30 -6.55 -38.08
C ASN A 158 2.17 -6.77 -36.57
N SER A 159 2.06 -8.04 -36.12
CA SER A 159 1.99 -8.40 -34.71
C SER A 159 3.22 -7.90 -33.94
N ILE A 160 4.42 -8.06 -34.50
CA ILE A 160 5.67 -7.59 -33.86
C ILE A 160 5.66 -6.07 -33.64
N VAL A 161 5.30 -5.28 -34.65
CA VAL A 161 5.28 -3.81 -34.54
C VAL A 161 4.32 -3.35 -33.44
N TRP A 162 3.12 -3.94 -33.39
CA TRP A 162 2.14 -3.62 -32.35
C TRP A 162 2.58 -4.10 -30.96
N LEU A 163 3.23 -5.27 -30.84
CA LEU A 163 3.76 -5.75 -29.56
C LEU A 163 4.88 -4.84 -29.03
N MET A 164 5.75 -4.32 -29.91
CA MET A 164 6.77 -3.32 -29.55
C MET A 164 6.13 -2.03 -29.04
N LEU A 165 5.06 -1.56 -29.68
CA LEU A 165 4.31 -0.39 -29.19
C LEU A 165 3.68 -0.67 -27.82
N CYS A 166 3.07 -1.84 -27.62
CA CYS A 166 2.56 -2.27 -26.31
C CYS A 166 3.66 -2.27 -25.24
N LEU A 167 4.85 -2.78 -25.56
CA LEU A 167 5.99 -2.79 -24.63
C LEU A 167 6.41 -1.37 -24.23
N VAL A 168 6.48 -0.43 -25.18
CA VAL A 168 6.79 0.98 -24.89
C VAL A 168 5.75 1.59 -23.94
N VAL A 169 4.46 1.37 -24.20
CA VAL A 169 3.39 1.88 -23.33
C VAL A 169 3.42 1.21 -21.94
N GLN A 170 3.74 -0.08 -21.86
CA GLN A 170 3.94 -0.78 -20.59
C GLN A 170 5.10 -0.20 -19.78
N ILE A 171 6.24 0.10 -20.42
CA ILE A 171 7.39 0.75 -19.77
C ILE A 171 6.98 2.12 -19.23
N MET A 172 6.28 2.94 -20.02
CA MET A 172 5.79 4.24 -19.57
C MET A 172 4.87 4.12 -18.35
N ASN A 173 3.92 3.18 -18.37
CA ASN A 173 3.01 2.93 -17.26
C ASN A 173 3.75 2.42 -16.01
N TYR A 174 4.73 1.53 -16.20
CA TYR A 174 5.57 1.02 -15.13
C TYR A 174 6.40 2.13 -14.46
N THR A 175 7.01 3.01 -15.25
CA THR A 175 7.74 4.19 -14.74
C THR A 175 6.81 5.14 -13.99
N GLN A 176 5.61 5.40 -14.52
CA GLN A 176 4.61 6.23 -13.83
C GLN A 176 4.21 5.62 -12.48
N MET A 177 3.98 4.30 -12.43
CA MET A 177 3.67 3.59 -11.19
C MET A 177 4.83 3.69 -10.18
N LEU A 178 6.07 3.45 -10.60
CA LEU A 178 7.24 3.57 -9.72
C LEU A 178 7.41 4.97 -9.14
N ASN A 179 7.17 6.03 -9.93
CA ASN A 179 7.24 7.41 -9.46
C ASN A 179 6.14 7.79 -8.45
N ARG A 180 5.04 7.04 -8.43
CA ARG A 180 3.93 7.23 -7.48
C ARG A 180 4.10 6.40 -6.21
N LEU A 181 4.92 5.36 -6.28
CA LEU A 181 5.20 4.52 -5.14
C LEU A 181 6.17 5.22 -4.18
N PRO A 182 6.00 5.04 -2.87
CA PRO A 182 6.90 5.61 -1.87
C PRO A 182 8.32 5.02 -2.01
N PRO A 183 9.38 5.84 -1.82
CA PRO A 183 10.76 5.46 -2.13
C PRO A 183 11.38 4.42 -1.18
N ASN A 184 10.81 4.21 0.01
CA ASN A 184 11.37 3.32 1.03
C ASN A 184 10.72 1.94 1.00
N GLN A 185 11.07 1.15 -0.01
CA GLN A 185 10.57 -0.21 -0.15
C GLN A 185 11.62 -1.21 0.32
N HIS A 186 11.50 -1.68 1.56
CA HIS A 186 12.22 -2.88 2.00
C HIS A 186 11.79 -4.13 1.21
N SER A 187 10.60 -4.10 0.59
CA SER A 187 10.06 -5.16 -0.24
C SER A 187 9.38 -4.58 -1.49
N ILE A 188 9.52 -5.28 -2.62
CA ILE A 188 8.87 -4.90 -3.87
C ILE A 188 7.35 -5.14 -3.71
N PRO A 189 6.50 -4.13 -3.95
CA PRO A 189 5.05 -4.25 -3.81
C PRO A 189 4.49 -5.21 -4.84
N LEU A 190 3.37 -5.86 -4.50
CA LEU A 190 2.73 -6.86 -5.35
C LEU A 190 2.39 -6.30 -6.74
N CYS A 191 1.91 -5.05 -6.82
CA CYS A 191 1.62 -4.39 -8.09
C CYS A 191 2.85 -4.29 -9.02
N ALA A 192 4.02 -3.97 -8.46
CA ALA A 192 5.25 -3.88 -9.23
C ALA A 192 5.70 -5.25 -9.74
N LYS A 193 5.55 -6.31 -8.93
CA LYS A 193 5.81 -7.69 -9.35
C LYS A 193 4.91 -8.10 -10.52
N MET A 194 3.61 -7.80 -10.44
CA MET A 194 2.66 -8.11 -11.52
C MET A 194 3.00 -7.35 -12.80
N ALA A 195 3.30 -6.06 -12.71
CA ALA A 195 3.69 -5.27 -13.88
C ALA A 195 4.99 -5.79 -14.53
N THR A 196 5.99 -6.19 -13.73
CA THR A 196 7.21 -6.80 -14.26
C THR A 196 6.95 -8.13 -14.96
N LEU A 197 6.02 -8.94 -14.44
CA LEU A 197 5.63 -10.21 -15.05
C LEU A 197 4.98 -9.97 -16.43
N ILE A 198 4.04 -9.03 -16.51
CA ILE A 198 3.38 -8.65 -17.79
C ILE A 198 4.41 -8.14 -18.83
N MET A 199 5.39 -7.34 -18.41
CA MET A 199 6.46 -6.87 -19.31
C MET A 199 7.34 -8.03 -19.81
N LEU A 200 7.68 -8.98 -18.92
CA LEU A 200 8.45 -10.16 -19.28
C LEU A 200 7.70 -11.03 -20.29
N GLU A 201 6.39 -11.21 -20.11
CA GLU A 201 5.53 -11.95 -21.03
C GLU A 201 5.45 -11.28 -22.40
N THR A 202 5.31 -9.97 -22.42
CA THR A 202 5.30 -9.18 -23.66
C THR A 202 6.61 -9.34 -24.41
N SER A 203 7.74 -9.32 -23.69
CA SER A 203 9.07 -9.55 -24.25
C SER A 203 9.21 -10.97 -24.82
N ALA A 204 8.69 -11.98 -24.11
CA ALA A 204 8.68 -13.37 -24.57
C ALA A 204 7.81 -13.56 -25.83
N LEU A 205 6.66 -12.88 -25.91
CA LEU A 205 5.78 -12.90 -27.09
C LEU A 205 6.43 -12.26 -28.31
N ILE A 206 7.14 -11.15 -28.13
CA ILE A 206 7.91 -10.50 -29.19
C ILE A 206 8.99 -11.45 -29.71
N LEU A 207 9.75 -12.08 -28.81
CA LEU A 207 10.78 -13.04 -29.19
C LEU A 207 10.18 -14.23 -29.94
N TYR A 208 9.08 -14.78 -29.44
CA TYR A 208 8.35 -15.87 -30.09
C TYR A 208 7.94 -15.50 -31.52
N ARG A 209 7.29 -14.35 -31.71
CA ARG A 209 6.85 -13.88 -33.05
C ARG A 209 8.02 -13.56 -33.97
N ALA A 210 9.11 -13.01 -33.45
CA ALA A 210 10.33 -12.79 -34.23
C ALA A 210 10.94 -14.12 -34.72
N VAL A 211 11.00 -15.13 -33.86
CA VAL A 211 11.49 -16.47 -34.20
C VAL A 211 10.57 -17.16 -35.21
N THR A 212 9.24 -17.07 -35.07
CA THR A 212 8.32 -17.65 -36.06
C THR A 212 8.45 -16.98 -37.42
N THR A 213 8.56 -15.65 -37.46
CA THR A 213 8.77 -14.88 -38.70
C THR A 213 10.06 -15.31 -39.40
N PHE A 214 11.17 -15.37 -38.65
CA PHE A 214 12.46 -15.81 -39.18
C PHE A 214 12.39 -17.25 -39.70
N CYS A 215 11.75 -18.13 -38.93
CA CYS A 215 11.55 -19.52 -39.30
C CYS A 215 10.67 -19.71 -40.53
N HIS A 216 9.70 -18.83 -40.78
CA HIS A 216 8.84 -18.89 -41.95
C HIS A 216 9.61 -18.45 -43.21
N ASN A 217 10.39 -17.38 -43.11
CA ASN A 217 11.22 -16.88 -44.21
C ASN A 217 12.36 -17.84 -44.62
N CYS A 218 12.78 -18.73 -43.72
CA CYS A 218 13.92 -19.62 -43.95
C CYS A 218 13.54 -21.03 -44.49
N SER A 219 12.25 -21.36 -44.61
CA SER A 219 11.80 -22.74 -44.87
C SER A 219 11.53 -23.01 -46.37
N THR A 220 11.94 -24.17 -46.85
CA THR A 220 11.62 -24.69 -48.20
C THR A 220 10.31 -25.49 -48.21
N GLU A 221 9.65 -25.54 -49.37
CA GLU A 221 8.25 -25.95 -49.64
C GLU A 221 7.77 -27.27 -48.95
N LYS A 222 8.62 -28.29 -48.82
CA LYS A 222 8.25 -29.58 -48.15
C LYS A 222 8.37 -29.55 -46.62
N ALA A 223 9.25 -28.71 -46.08
CA ALA A 223 9.38 -28.51 -44.64
C ALA A 223 8.26 -27.63 -44.07
N GLU A 224 7.58 -26.84 -44.92
CA GLU A 224 6.49 -25.96 -44.51
C GLU A 224 5.26 -26.72 -43.98
N ILE A 225 4.85 -27.84 -44.59
CA ILE A 225 3.61 -28.53 -44.21
C ILE A 225 3.74 -29.17 -42.81
N LEU A 226 4.87 -29.80 -42.50
CA LEU A 226 5.11 -30.42 -41.20
C LEU A 226 5.31 -29.37 -40.09
N LYS A 227 6.00 -28.27 -40.42
CA LYS A 227 6.25 -27.15 -39.51
C LYS A 227 4.97 -26.37 -39.22
N TYR A 228 4.11 -26.15 -40.22
CA TYR A 228 2.80 -25.50 -40.09
C TYR A 228 1.86 -26.25 -39.14
N TRP A 229 1.85 -27.58 -39.21
CA TRP A 229 1.00 -28.39 -38.33
C TRP A 229 1.49 -28.38 -36.87
N SER A 230 2.81 -28.33 -36.67
CA SER A 230 3.43 -28.18 -35.36
C SER A 230 3.21 -26.78 -34.77
N THR A 231 3.46 -25.73 -35.55
CA THR A 231 3.26 -24.33 -35.12
C THR A 231 1.81 -24.03 -34.82
N SER A 232 0.85 -24.56 -35.59
CA SER A 232 -0.60 -24.38 -35.34
C SER A 232 -1.04 -25.00 -34.01
N LYS A 233 -0.49 -26.16 -33.63
CA LYS A 233 -0.77 -26.79 -32.33
C LYS A 233 -0.18 -25.98 -31.18
N VAL A 234 1.07 -25.52 -31.34
CA VAL A 234 1.74 -24.65 -30.36
C VAL A 234 0.98 -23.34 -30.21
N GLU A 235 0.51 -22.73 -31.29
CA GLU A 235 -0.23 -21.47 -31.26
C GLU A 235 -1.60 -21.64 -30.58
N LYS A 236 -2.32 -22.74 -30.81
CA LYS A 236 -3.56 -23.06 -30.08
C LYS A 236 -3.31 -23.24 -28.58
N ALA A 237 -2.26 -23.97 -28.19
CA ALA A 237 -1.90 -24.16 -26.80
C ALA A 237 -1.50 -22.84 -26.13
N LEU A 238 -0.70 -22.02 -26.81
CA LEU A 238 -0.28 -20.70 -26.36
C LEU A 238 -1.48 -19.76 -26.16
N ARG A 239 -2.45 -19.77 -27.08
CA ARG A 239 -3.69 -18.97 -26.97
C ARG A 239 -4.50 -19.34 -25.73
N ILE A 240 -4.62 -20.63 -25.42
CA ILE A 240 -5.34 -21.11 -24.21
C ILE A 240 -4.58 -20.70 -22.94
N LEU A 241 -3.25 -20.89 -22.92
CA LEU A 241 -2.41 -20.51 -21.78
C LEU A 241 -2.50 -19.01 -21.50
N LEU A 242 -2.43 -18.19 -22.53
CA LEU A 242 -2.51 -16.73 -22.41
C LEU A 242 -3.91 -16.24 -22.00
N LEU A 243 -5.00 -16.90 -22.44
CA LEU A 243 -6.36 -16.60 -21.94
C LEU A 243 -6.49 -16.88 -20.46
N PHE A 244 -6.00 -18.04 -20.02
CA PHE A 244 -5.96 -18.39 -18.61
C PHE A 244 -5.13 -17.36 -17.82
N HIS A 245 -3.96 -17.00 -18.35
CA HIS A 245 -3.08 -16.01 -17.72
C HIS A 245 -3.73 -14.62 -17.61
N THR A 246 -4.42 -14.17 -18.66
CA THR A 246 -5.16 -12.89 -18.66
C THR A 246 -6.28 -12.90 -17.62
N GLY A 247 -6.97 -14.03 -17.46
CA GLY A 247 -7.98 -14.22 -16.40
C GLY A 247 -7.36 -14.17 -15.00
N VAL A 248 -6.24 -14.85 -14.79
CA VAL A 248 -5.50 -14.82 -13.52
C VAL A 248 -4.97 -13.42 -13.20
N ASN A 249 -4.42 -12.71 -14.19
CA ASN A 249 -4.00 -11.32 -14.04
C ASN A 249 -5.16 -10.40 -13.65
N GLY A 250 -6.34 -10.60 -14.24
CA GLY A 250 -7.55 -9.88 -13.83
C GLY A 250 -7.86 -10.11 -12.35
N ILE A 251 -7.89 -11.36 -11.90
CA ILE A 251 -8.16 -11.68 -10.50
C ILE A 251 -7.11 -11.05 -9.57
N LEU A 252 -5.83 -11.20 -9.89
CA LEU A 252 -4.72 -10.72 -9.05
C LEU A 252 -4.56 -9.19 -9.02
N LEU A 253 -4.99 -8.47 -10.06
CA LEU A 253 -4.90 -7.00 -10.09
C LEU A 253 -6.06 -6.33 -9.34
N PHE A 254 -7.21 -7.00 -9.26
CA PHE A 254 -8.43 -6.46 -8.67
C PHE A 254 -8.76 -7.04 -7.28
N TYR A 255 -8.06 -8.09 -6.82
CA TYR A 255 -8.27 -8.76 -5.53
C TYR A 255 -6.97 -8.88 -4.74
#